data_AF-A0A3D8LFI6-F1
#
_entry.id   AF-A0A3D8LFI6-F1
#
_cell.length_a   1.000
_cell.length_b   1.000
_cell.length_c   1.000
_cell.angle_alpha   90.00
_cell.angle_beta   90.00
_cell.angle_gamma   90.00
#
_symmetry.space_group_name_H-M   'P 1'
#
loop_
_entity.id
_entity.type
_entity.pdbx_description
1 polymer ?
#
loop_
_entity_poly.entity_id
_entity_poly.type
_entity_poly.pdbx_seq_one_letter_code
_entity_poly.pdbx_strand_id
1 'polypeptide(L)'
;MRVLIFGDVHGNLPALEKMLEKAGTVDRMICHGDVVNYGPWSNECVQLLQSLDCSCLVGNHEEFFLEGSYPGEHPVARGFFDHCYPLFTQQEIISTYGERLQLGDYQVQHTVNNQYIYPDTDINALELKENYIIGHSHHQFAAETASGKKLVNTGSVGQNRKYINVINYLIYDTEQNALELEALVYEVDQVINKMKQQGYPPLCLDYYLQKKRV
;
A
#
# COMPACT_ATOMS: atom_id res chain seq x y z
N MET A 1 -15.04 14.69 -9.35
CA MET A 1 -14.45 14.51 -8.01
C MET A 1 -13.00 14.12 -8.15
N ARG A 2 -12.12 14.66 -7.31
CA ARG A 2 -10.70 14.32 -7.23
C ARG A 2 -10.46 13.34 -6.08
N VAL A 3 -10.09 12.11 -6.40
CA VAL A 3 -9.93 11.02 -5.42
C VAL A 3 -8.46 10.63 -5.32
N LEU A 4 -7.93 10.57 -4.10
CA LEU A 4 -6.60 10.01 -3.81
C LEU A 4 -6.73 8.52 -3.53
N ILE A 5 -6.00 7.71 -4.29
CA ILE A 5 -5.98 6.25 -4.16
C ILE A 5 -4.54 5.79 -3.94
N PHE A 6 -4.34 4.99 -2.91
CA PHE A 6 -3.00 4.57 -2.46
C PHE A 6 -3.09 3.29 -1.62
N GLY A 7 -1.96 2.76 -1.20
CA GLY A 7 -1.88 1.63 -0.27
C GLY A 7 -0.45 1.15 -0.13
N ASP A 8 -0.27 -0.06 0.40
CA ASP A 8 1.05 -0.59 0.77
C ASP A 8 1.84 0.45 1.61
N VAL A 9 1.14 1.09 2.56
CA VAL A 9 1.68 2.14 3.45
C VAL A 9 2.63 1.53 4.47
N HIS A 10 2.33 0.31 4.93
CA HIS A 10 3.24 -0.50 5.72
C HIS A 10 3.88 0.25 6.91
N GLY A 11 3.06 0.86 7.75
CA GLY A 11 3.49 1.54 8.96
C GLY A 11 4.52 2.66 8.73
N ASN A 12 4.61 3.21 7.52
CA ASN A 12 5.55 4.26 7.15
C ASN A 12 4.86 5.63 7.22
N LEU A 13 4.71 6.13 8.44
CA LEU A 13 4.05 7.41 8.71
C LEU A 13 4.70 8.60 7.97
N PRO A 14 6.04 8.77 7.92
CA PRO A 14 6.65 9.87 7.18
C PRO A 14 6.30 9.86 5.69
N ALA A 15 6.21 8.67 5.07
CA ALA A 15 5.80 8.58 3.67
C ALA A 15 4.31 8.91 3.49
N LEU A 16 3.44 8.39 4.38
CA LEU A 16 2.02 8.69 4.36
C LEU A 16 1.75 10.20 4.50
N GLU A 17 2.35 10.86 5.49
CA GLU A 17 2.21 12.31 5.70
C GLU A 17 2.70 13.11 4.49
N LYS A 18 3.84 12.72 3.91
CA LYS A 18 4.39 13.39 2.74
C LYS A 18 3.49 13.26 1.50
N MET A 19 2.91 12.08 1.30
CA MET A 19 1.93 11.87 0.23
C MET A 19 0.70 12.74 0.44
N LEU A 20 0.12 12.76 1.64
CA LEU A 20 -1.07 13.56 1.96
C LEU A 20 -0.82 15.06 1.75
N GLU A 21 0.34 15.57 2.20
CA GLU A 21 0.78 16.95 1.95
C GLU A 21 0.82 17.25 0.44
N LYS A 22 1.47 16.36 -0.35
CA LYS A 22 1.67 16.55 -1.79
C LYS A 22 0.39 16.41 -2.59
N ALA A 23 -0.50 15.50 -2.20
CA ALA A 23 -1.78 15.28 -2.85
C ALA A 23 -2.68 16.52 -2.74
N GLY A 24 -2.55 17.31 -1.67
CA GLY A 24 -3.35 18.52 -1.45
C GLY A 24 -4.83 18.19 -1.23
N THR A 25 -5.72 19.11 -1.59
CA THR A 25 -7.16 18.92 -1.40
C THR A 25 -7.71 17.85 -2.34
N VAL A 26 -8.43 16.89 -1.76
CA VAL A 26 -9.15 15.81 -2.45
C VAL A 26 -10.54 15.68 -1.87
N ASP A 27 -11.48 15.22 -2.70
CA ASP A 27 -12.87 14.99 -2.27
C ASP A 27 -13.01 13.67 -1.51
N ARG A 28 -12.10 12.72 -1.74
CA ARG A 28 -12.13 11.39 -1.14
C ARG A 28 -10.74 10.74 -1.10
N MET A 29 -10.52 9.90 -0.09
CA MET A 29 -9.34 9.06 0.07
C MET A 29 -9.73 7.58 0.13
N ILE A 30 -8.99 6.75 -0.61
CA ILE A 30 -9.15 5.29 -0.59
C ILE A 30 -7.78 4.65 -0.40
N CYS A 31 -7.66 3.81 0.63
CA CYS A 31 -6.50 2.96 0.84
C CYS A 31 -6.84 1.53 0.42
N HIS A 32 -6.12 0.95 -0.54
CA HIS A 32 -6.45 -0.37 -1.08
C HIS A 32 -5.91 -1.56 -0.27
N GLY A 33 -5.16 -1.31 0.81
CA GLY A 33 -4.67 -2.34 1.73
C GLY A 33 -3.25 -2.10 2.20
N ASP A 34 -2.81 -2.99 3.08
CA ASP A 34 -1.45 -3.06 3.63
C ASP A 34 -1.01 -1.75 4.31
N VAL A 35 -1.86 -1.26 5.22
CA VAL A 35 -1.57 -0.11 6.09
C VAL A 35 -0.53 -0.49 7.15
N VAL A 36 -0.55 -1.74 7.62
CA VAL A 36 0.26 -2.22 8.75
C VAL A 36 1.50 -3.01 8.32
N ASN A 37 2.33 -3.37 9.32
CA ASN A 37 3.56 -4.15 9.21
C ASN A 37 4.71 -3.40 8.52
N TYR A 38 5.93 -3.95 8.58
CA TYR A 38 7.22 -3.41 8.13
C TYR A 38 7.68 -2.12 8.81
N GLY A 39 6.93 -1.03 8.72
CA GLY A 39 7.29 0.25 9.28
C GLY A 39 6.92 0.38 10.77
N PRO A 40 7.60 1.28 11.50
CA PRO A 40 7.48 1.38 12.95
C PRO A 40 6.25 2.13 13.47
N TRP A 41 5.36 2.57 12.58
CA TRP A 41 4.20 3.40 12.92
C TRP A 41 2.87 2.79 12.45
N SER A 42 2.72 1.46 12.58
CA SER A 42 1.48 0.78 12.16
C SER A 42 0.23 1.32 12.88
N ASN A 43 0.33 1.62 14.18
CA ASN A 43 -0.79 2.18 14.94
C ASN A 43 -1.15 3.60 14.46
N GLU A 44 -0.15 4.45 14.30
CA GLU A 44 -0.30 5.85 13.93
C GLU A 44 -0.82 6.00 12.50
N CYS A 45 -0.37 5.15 11.56
CA CYS A 45 -0.93 5.13 10.20
C CYS A 45 -2.42 4.80 10.20
N VAL A 46 -2.84 3.75 10.93
CA VAL A 46 -4.27 3.37 11.03
C VAL A 46 -5.09 4.50 11.66
N GLN A 47 -4.61 5.08 12.75
CA GLN A 47 -5.30 6.19 13.44
C GLN A 47 -5.40 7.44 12.56
N LEU A 48 -4.33 7.80 11.85
CA LEU A 48 -4.35 8.94 10.94
C LEU A 48 -5.39 8.73 9.83
N LEU A 49 -5.39 7.56 9.18
CA LEU A 49 -6.35 7.26 8.12
C LEU A 49 -7.80 7.25 8.62
N GLN A 50 -8.05 6.72 9.82
CA GLN A 50 -9.38 6.79 10.45
C GLN A 50 -9.80 8.24 10.73
N SER A 51 -8.89 9.07 11.25
CA SER A 51 -9.19 10.49 11.55
C SER A 51 -9.49 11.33 10.30
N LEU A 52 -9.02 10.87 9.14
CA LEU A 52 -9.21 11.50 7.83
C LEU A 52 -10.42 10.95 7.06
N ASP A 53 -11.22 10.07 7.67
CA ASP A 53 -12.36 9.39 7.04
C ASP A 53 -11.95 8.67 5.73
N CYS A 54 -10.75 8.09 5.72
CA CYS A 54 -10.23 7.35 4.58
C CYS A 54 -10.95 6.00 4.46
N SER A 55 -11.51 5.71 3.28
CA SER A 55 -12.08 4.39 2.98
C SER A 55 -10.96 3.38 2.84
N CYS A 56 -10.68 2.60 3.88
CA CYS A 56 -9.61 1.62 3.89
C CYS A 56 -10.13 0.22 3.55
N LEU A 57 -9.37 -0.49 2.72
CA LEU A 57 -9.62 -1.87 2.33
C LEU A 57 -8.62 -2.81 3.01
N VAL A 58 -8.99 -4.08 3.12
CA VAL A 58 -8.13 -5.15 3.65
C VAL A 58 -7.07 -5.52 2.60
N GLY A 59 -5.80 -5.45 3.01
CA GLY A 59 -4.71 -6.17 2.38
C GLY A 59 -4.33 -7.42 3.18
N ASN A 60 -3.39 -8.21 2.64
CA ASN A 60 -2.96 -9.44 3.28
C ASN A 60 -2.24 -9.19 4.62
N HIS A 61 -1.64 -8.00 4.83
CA HIS A 61 -1.02 -7.67 6.11
C HIS A 61 -2.05 -7.36 7.20
N GLU A 62 -3.21 -6.79 6.85
CA GLU A 62 -4.33 -6.68 7.79
C GLU A 62 -4.86 -8.07 8.17
N GLU A 63 -5.00 -8.99 7.21
CA GLU A 63 -5.41 -10.38 7.48
C GLU A 63 -4.45 -11.05 8.48
N PHE A 64 -3.14 -10.96 8.24
CA PHE A 64 -2.14 -11.55 9.15
C PHE A 64 -2.23 -10.97 10.57
N PHE A 65 -2.50 -9.67 10.69
CA PHE A 65 -2.63 -8.97 11.97
C PHE A 65 -3.95 -9.30 12.68
N LEU A 66 -5.03 -9.58 11.95
CA LEU A 66 -6.29 -10.04 12.51
C LEU A 66 -6.22 -11.51 12.96
N GLU A 67 -5.55 -12.36 12.18
CA GLU A 67 -5.33 -13.76 12.52
C GLU A 67 -4.27 -13.96 13.61
N GLY A 68 -3.39 -12.97 13.78
CA GLY A 68 -2.24 -13.07 14.67
C GLY A 68 -1.18 -14.06 14.20
N SER A 69 -1.13 -14.34 12.90
CA SER A 69 -0.16 -15.27 12.32
C SER A 69 0.30 -14.81 10.93
N TYR A 70 1.58 -15.07 10.63
CA TYR A 70 2.12 -14.93 9.28
C TYR A 70 2.24 -16.33 8.64
N PRO A 71 1.50 -16.62 7.56
CA PRO A 71 1.49 -17.95 6.94
C PRO A 71 2.69 -18.21 6.02
N GLY A 72 3.47 -17.19 5.67
CA GLY A 72 4.59 -17.32 4.74
C GLY A 72 5.90 -17.78 5.39
N GLU A 73 6.86 -18.13 4.53
CA GLU A 73 8.20 -18.59 4.92
C GLU A 73 9.30 -17.54 4.70
N HIS A 74 8.97 -16.40 4.09
CA HIS A 74 9.98 -15.39 3.75
C HIS A 74 10.58 -14.77 5.03
N PRO A 75 11.88 -14.93 5.29
CA PRO A 75 12.49 -14.60 6.59
C PRO A 75 12.38 -13.11 6.92
N VAL A 76 12.49 -12.25 5.91
CA VAL A 76 12.33 -10.80 6.08
C VAL A 76 10.91 -10.41 6.50
N ALA A 77 9.90 -10.86 5.77
CA ALA A 77 8.51 -10.57 6.10
C ALA A 77 8.11 -11.16 7.47
N ARG A 78 8.62 -12.35 7.82
CA ARG A 78 8.44 -12.93 9.16
C ARG A 78 9.10 -12.07 10.24
N GLY A 79 10.34 -11.64 10.06
CA GLY A 79 11.03 -10.79 11.02
C GLY A 79 10.32 -9.44 11.25
N PHE A 80 9.71 -8.88 10.20
CA PHE A 80 8.85 -7.70 10.35
C PHE A 80 7.56 -8.01 11.11
N PHE A 81 6.86 -9.09 10.75
CA PHE A 81 5.64 -9.50 11.45
C PHE A 81 5.89 -9.76 12.94
N ASP A 82 6.89 -10.59 13.27
CA ASP A 82 7.23 -10.97 14.64
C ASP A 82 7.61 -9.76 15.51
N HIS A 83 8.16 -8.71 14.89
CA HIS A 83 8.49 -7.46 15.57
C HIS A 83 7.28 -6.53 15.72
N CYS A 84 6.52 -6.32 14.65
CA CYS A 84 5.46 -5.31 14.60
C CYS A 84 4.15 -5.78 15.25
N TYR A 85 3.76 -7.04 15.06
CA TYR A 85 2.48 -7.57 15.52
C TYR A 85 2.26 -7.43 17.04
N PRO A 86 3.22 -7.78 17.92
CA PRO A 86 3.04 -7.64 19.37
C PRO A 86 2.85 -6.20 19.86
N LEU A 87 3.22 -5.21 19.05
CA LEU A 87 3.13 -3.78 19.37
C LEU A 87 1.85 -3.14 18.81
N PHE A 88 1.06 -3.90 18.03
CA PHE A 88 -0.11 -3.39 17.35
C PHE A 88 -1.37 -3.49 18.22
N THR A 89 -2.17 -2.42 18.22
CA THR A 89 -3.32 -2.23 19.11
C THR A 89 -4.59 -1.77 18.38
N GLN A 90 -4.57 -1.66 17.05
CA GLN A 90 -5.69 -1.15 16.26
C GLN A 90 -6.47 -2.26 15.53
N GLN A 91 -6.51 -3.47 16.09
CA GLN A 91 -7.21 -4.64 15.52
C GLN A 91 -8.69 -4.35 15.28
N GLU A 92 -9.35 -3.68 16.23
CA GLU A 92 -10.77 -3.31 16.08
C GLU A 92 -11.00 -2.41 14.87
N ILE A 93 -10.10 -1.46 14.59
CA ILE A 93 -10.23 -0.55 13.45
C ILE A 93 -10.04 -1.29 12.13
N ILE A 94 -8.95 -2.05 11.99
CA ILE A 94 -8.67 -2.78 10.75
C ILE A 94 -9.70 -3.89 10.48
N SER A 95 -10.40 -4.38 11.51
CA SER A 95 -11.50 -5.34 11.35
C SER A 95 -12.73 -4.76 10.63
N THR A 96 -12.83 -3.44 10.53
CA THR A 96 -13.92 -2.75 9.83
C THR A 96 -13.60 -2.42 8.37
N TYR A 97 -12.38 -2.70 7.91
CA TYR A 97 -11.97 -2.39 6.54
C TYR A 97 -12.77 -3.23 5.54
N GLY A 98 -13.09 -2.64 4.37
CA GLY A 98 -13.83 -3.33 3.32
C GLY A 98 -12.93 -4.26 2.49
N GLU A 99 -13.49 -5.21 1.76
CA GLU A 99 -12.69 -6.04 0.83
C GLU A 99 -12.43 -5.32 -0.50
N ARG A 100 -13.41 -4.55 -0.96
CA ARG A 100 -13.40 -3.90 -2.27
C ARG A 100 -14.35 -2.72 -2.31
N LEU A 101 -14.14 -1.83 -3.26
CA LEU A 101 -14.96 -0.63 -3.45
C LEU A 101 -15.12 -0.30 -4.94
N GLN A 102 -16.34 0.03 -5.35
CA GLN A 102 -16.61 0.52 -6.70
C GLN A 102 -16.40 2.04 -6.77
N LEU A 103 -15.62 2.51 -7.74
CA LEU A 103 -15.35 3.92 -7.98
C LEU A 103 -15.32 4.21 -9.49
N GLY A 104 -16.37 4.89 -9.99
CA GLY A 104 -16.53 5.08 -11.43
C GLY A 104 -16.53 3.74 -12.15
N ASP A 105 -15.68 3.61 -13.18
CA ASP A 105 -15.54 2.40 -13.98
C ASP A 105 -14.61 1.34 -13.34
N TYR A 106 -14.05 1.60 -12.16
CA TYR A 106 -13.02 0.77 -11.53
C TYR A 106 -13.50 0.11 -10.25
N GLN A 107 -13.13 -1.17 -10.09
CA GLN A 107 -13.14 -1.87 -8.82
C GLN A 107 -11.77 -1.70 -8.13
N VAL A 108 -11.77 -1.12 -6.94
CA VAL A 108 -10.59 -0.95 -6.10
C VAL A 108 -10.53 -2.08 -5.09
N GLN A 109 -9.39 -2.77 -5.01
CA GLN A 109 -9.11 -3.85 -4.06
C GLN A 109 -7.59 -4.11 -4.01
N HIS A 110 -7.10 -4.81 -2.98
CA HIS A 110 -5.64 -5.01 -2.81
C HIS A 110 -4.98 -5.74 -3.99
N THR A 111 -5.61 -6.82 -4.45
CA THR A 111 -5.14 -7.63 -5.59
C THR A 111 -6.29 -8.32 -6.31
N VAL A 112 -6.06 -8.80 -7.53
CA VAL A 112 -6.98 -9.66 -8.29
C VAL A 112 -6.49 -11.11 -8.22
N ASN A 113 -7.42 -12.05 -8.02
CA ASN A 113 -7.17 -13.50 -7.95
C ASN A 113 -6.11 -13.91 -6.90
N ASN A 114 -5.86 -13.09 -5.88
CA ASN A 114 -4.82 -13.31 -4.86
C ASN A 114 -3.41 -13.51 -5.45
N GLN A 115 -3.08 -12.76 -6.51
CA GLN A 115 -1.80 -12.86 -7.21
C GLN A 115 -0.94 -11.60 -7.03
N TYR A 116 0.38 -11.76 -7.07
CA TYR A 116 1.27 -10.62 -7.29
C TYR A 116 1.29 -10.30 -8.80
N ILE A 117 0.78 -9.13 -9.18
CA ILE A 117 0.74 -8.70 -10.58
C ILE A 117 1.80 -7.62 -10.80
N TYR A 118 2.71 -7.88 -11.74
CA TYR A 118 3.86 -7.05 -12.08
C TYR A 118 3.70 -6.41 -13.46
N PRO A 119 4.49 -5.37 -13.81
CA PRO A 119 4.40 -4.69 -15.11
C PRO A 119 4.58 -5.61 -16.33
N ASP A 120 5.27 -6.73 -16.17
CA ASP A 120 5.56 -7.74 -17.20
C ASP A 120 4.63 -8.96 -17.14
N THR A 121 3.62 -8.96 -16.25
CA THR A 121 2.60 -10.02 -16.19
C THR A 121 1.71 -9.97 -17.43
N ASP A 122 1.42 -11.12 -18.04
CA ASP A 122 0.40 -11.20 -19.11
C ASP A 122 -1.00 -11.03 -18.52
N ILE A 123 -1.49 -9.79 -18.54
CA ILE A 123 -2.78 -9.43 -17.97
C ILE A 123 -3.97 -10.02 -18.73
N ASN A 124 -3.79 -10.54 -19.96
CA ASN A 124 -4.87 -11.20 -20.69
C ASN A 124 -5.22 -12.54 -20.07
N ALA A 125 -4.23 -13.24 -19.51
CA ALA A 125 -4.42 -14.52 -18.82
C ALA A 125 -5.16 -14.37 -17.47
N LEU A 126 -5.34 -13.14 -16.98
CA LEU A 126 -6.06 -12.86 -15.72
C LEU A 126 -7.58 -12.86 -15.89
N GLU A 127 -8.09 -12.89 -17.13
CA GLU A 127 -9.53 -12.90 -17.46
C GLU A 127 -10.33 -11.82 -16.70
N LEU A 128 -9.81 -10.59 -16.69
CA LEU A 128 -10.40 -9.47 -15.95
C LEU A 128 -11.86 -9.24 -16.33
N LYS A 129 -12.74 -9.22 -15.31
CA LYS A 129 -14.18 -8.97 -15.49
C LYS A 129 -14.51 -7.48 -15.49
N GLU A 130 -13.78 -6.72 -14.69
CA GLU A 130 -13.92 -5.27 -14.52
C GLU A 130 -12.61 -4.55 -14.82
N ASN A 131 -12.64 -3.21 -14.81
CA ASN A 131 -11.41 -2.46 -14.67
C ASN A 131 -11.00 -2.44 -13.20
N TYR A 132 -9.71 -2.50 -12.92
CA TYR A 132 -9.19 -2.66 -11.56
C TYR A 132 -8.15 -1.61 -11.20
N ILE A 133 -8.19 -1.17 -9.93
CA ILE A 133 -7.09 -0.45 -9.28
C ILE A 133 -6.62 -1.30 -8.10
N ILE A 134 -5.33 -1.62 -8.07
CA ILE A 134 -4.70 -2.57 -7.14
C ILE A 134 -3.37 -2.07 -6.54
N GLY A 135 -2.79 -2.86 -5.64
CA GLY A 135 -1.47 -2.71 -5.05
C GLY A 135 -0.72 -4.03 -4.96
N HIS A 136 -0.28 -4.41 -3.75
CA HIS A 136 0.28 -5.72 -3.36
C HIS A 136 1.66 -6.07 -3.92
N SER A 137 1.90 -5.82 -5.22
CA SER A 137 3.24 -5.98 -5.82
C SER A 137 4.17 -4.81 -5.54
N HIS A 138 3.63 -3.64 -5.17
CA HIS A 138 4.36 -2.40 -4.93
C HIS A 138 5.07 -1.86 -6.18
N HIS A 139 4.60 -2.24 -7.37
CA HIS A 139 5.12 -1.76 -8.65
C HIS A 139 4.04 -0.94 -9.34
N GLN A 140 4.27 0.38 -9.47
CA GLN A 140 3.34 1.25 -10.16
C GLN A 140 3.34 0.99 -11.67
N PHE A 141 2.16 0.75 -12.25
CA PHE A 141 1.97 0.62 -13.70
C PHE A 141 0.49 0.78 -14.08
N ALA A 142 0.23 1.00 -15.37
CA ALA A 142 -1.09 0.88 -15.97
C ALA A 142 -0.99 0.00 -17.21
N ALA A 143 -1.98 -0.87 -17.42
CA ALA A 143 -2.04 -1.78 -18.54
C ALA A 143 -3.49 -2.00 -18.99
N GLU A 144 -3.68 -2.47 -20.22
CA GLU A 144 -4.99 -2.75 -20.81
C GLU A 144 -4.95 -4.09 -21.54
N THR A 145 -5.95 -4.93 -21.30
CA THR A 145 -6.10 -6.22 -21.98
C THR A 145 -6.49 -6.02 -23.44
N ALA A 146 -6.32 -7.05 -24.26
CA ALA A 146 -6.83 -7.07 -25.64
C ALA A 146 -8.37 -6.93 -25.72
N SER A 147 -9.08 -7.24 -24.63
CA SER A 147 -10.54 -7.05 -24.49
C SER A 147 -10.93 -5.65 -24.00
N GLY A 148 -9.97 -4.74 -23.79
CA GLY A 148 -10.21 -3.36 -23.37
C GLY A 148 -10.41 -3.16 -21.86
N LYS A 149 -10.07 -4.15 -21.04
CA LYS A 149 -10.14 -4.05 -19.57
C LYS A 149 -8.86 -3.44 -19.03
N LYS A 150 -8.99 -2.43 -18.17
CA LYS A 150 -7.87 -1.67 -17.63
C LYS A 150 -7.46 -2.21 -16.26
N LEU A 151 -6.17 -2.29 -16.01
CA LEU A 151 -5.58 -2.63 -14.72
C LEU A 151 -4.54 -1.59 -14.35
N VAL A 152 -4.68 -1.00 -13.17
CA VAL A 152 -3.76 0.02 -12.67
C VAL A 152 -3.25 -0.40 -11.31
N ASN A 153 -1.94 -0.47 -11.16
CA ASN A 153 -1.31 -0.66 -9.87
C ASN A 153 -0.79 0.68 -9.39
N THR A 154 -1.21 1.11 -8.19
CA THR A 154 -0.81 2.41 -7.64
C THR A 154 0.65 2.46 -7.21
N GLY A 155 1.33 1.30 -7.12
CA GLY A 155 2.64 1.17 -6.48
C GLY A 155 2.49 1.08 -4.98
N SER A 156 3.47 1.59 -4.23
CA SER A 156 3.46 1.56 -2.77
C SER A 156 3.83 2.91 -2.20
N VAL A 157 3.12 3.29 -1.13
CA VAL A 157 3.43 4.50 -0.37
C VAL A 157 4.67 4.29 0.49
N GLY A 158 4.72 3.19 1.25
CA GLY A 158 5.69 3.03 2.34
C GLY A 158 6.82 2.05 2.07
N GLN A 159 6.72 1.22 1.03
CA GLN A 159 7.66 0.13 0.80
C GLN A 159 7.86 -0.19 -0.68
N ASN A 160 8.13 0.83 -1.50
CA ASN A 160 8.44 0.63 -2.91
C ASN A 160 9.60 -0.38 -3.08
N ARG A 161 9.33 -1.44 -3.86
CA ARG A 161 10.27 -2.57 -3.97
C ARG A 161 11.47 -2.26 -4.86
N LYS A 162 11.37 -1.28 -5.77
CA LYS A 162 12.43 -0.85 -6.68
C LYS A 162 13.34 0.21 -6.06
N TYR A 163 12.76 1.26 -5.47
CA TYR A 163 13.47 2.35 -4.81
C TYR A 163 12.81 2.68 -3.48
N ILE A 164 13.45 2.37 -2.35
CA ILE A 164 12.79 2.38 -1.03
C ILE A 164 12.39 3.78 -0.54
N ASN A 165 12.98 4.83 -1.13
CA ASN A 165 12.68 6.22 -0.84
C ASN A 165 11.66 6.85 -1.81
N VAL A 166 11.06 6.06 -2.71
CA VAL A 166 10.03 6.54 -3.65
C VAL A 166 8.66 6.12 -3.15
N ILE A 167 7.76 7.09 -3.09
CA ILE A 167 6.34 6.93 -2.81
C ILE A 167 5.60 6.92 -4.13
N ASN A 168 4.67 5.98 -4.31
CA ASN A 168 3.74 5.97 -5.42
C ASN A 168 2.30 6.01 -4.94
N TYR A 169 1.49 6.76 -5.67
CA TYR A 169 0.04 6.86 -5.45
C TYR A 169 -0.65 7.26 -6.76
N LEU A 170 -1.97 7.34 -6.73
CA LEU A 170 -2.81 7.64 -7.88
C LEU A 170 -3.79 8.77 -7.52
N ILE A 171 -3.95 9.74 -8.42
CA ILE A 171 -5.06 10.68 -8.41
C ILE A 171 -6.05 10.27 -9.50
N TYR A 172 -7.32 10.18 -9.15
CA TYR A 172 -8.41 9.91 -10.10
C TYR A 172 -9.39 11.07 -10.14
N ASP A 173 -9.52 11.72 -11.30
CA ASP A 173 -10.62 12.63 -11.59
C ASP A 173 -11.79 11.83 -12.18
N THR A 174 -12.83 11.65 -11.39
CA THR A 174 -14.02 10.86 -11.77
C THR A 174 -14.90 11.55 -12.81
N GLU A 175 -14.82 12.87 -12.95
CA GLU A 175 -15.62 13.62 -13.93
C GLU A 175 -14.98 13.56 -15.32
N GLN A 176 -13.64 13.65 -15.35
CA GLN A 176 -12.86 13.54 -16.59
C GLN A 176 -12.50 12.09 -16.94
N ASN A 177 -12.78 11.14 -16.04
CA ASN A 177 -12.31 9.75 -16.11
C ASN A 177 -10.79 9.66 -16.36
N ALA A 178 -10.02 10.50 -15.66
CA ALA A 178 -8.58 10.68 -15.88
C ALA A 178 -7.78 10.18 -14.66
N LEU A 179 -6.79 9.32 -14.92
CA LEU A 179 -5.92 8.71 -13.92
C LEU A 179 -4.50 9.27 -14.05
N GLU A 180 -3.96 9.77 -12.93
CA GLU A 180 -2.61 10.34 -12.84
C GLU A 180 -1.78 9.54 -11.84
N LEU A 181 -0.81 8.80 -12.36
CA LEU A 181 0.16 8.05 -11.56
C LEU A 181 1.24 9.00 -11.08
N GLU A 182 1.34 9.16 -9.76
CA GLU A 182 2.22 10.12 -9.12
C GLU A 182 3.38 9.42 -8.42
N ALA A 183 4.50 10.13 -8.32
CA ALA A 183 5.68 9.68 -7.62
C ALA A 183 6.37 10.83 -6.88
N LEU A 184 6.84 10.57 -5.66
CA LEU A 184 7.68 11.52 -4.92
C LEU A 184 8.79 10.80 -4.15
N VAL A 185 9.79 11.57 -3.74
CA VAL A 185 10.87 11.09 -2.87
C VAL A 185 10.63 11.60 -1.44
N TYR A 186 10.97 10.77 -0.45
CA TYR A 186 10.93 11.13 0.96
C TYR A 186 12.20 10.69 1.69
N GLU A 187 12.40 11.26 2.88
CA GLU A 187 13.57 11.00 3.73
C GLU A 187 13.46 9.66 4.48
N VAL A 188 13.78 8.57 3.78
CA VAL A 188 13.70 7.19 4.33
C VAL A 188 14.57 6.96 5.57
N ASP A 189 15.62 7.76 5.77
CA ASP A 189 16.50 7.63 6.94
C ASP A 189 15.75 7.88 8.26
N GLN A 190 14.64 8.62 8.26
CA GLN A 190 13.78 8.75 9.44
C GLN A 190 13.17 7.40 9.85
N VAL A 191 12.74 6.60 8.87
CA VAL A 191 12.21 5.24 9.08
C VAL A 191 13.30 4.34 9.65
N ILE A 192 14.48 4.33 9.01
CA ILE A 192 15.61 3.49 9.42
C ILE A 192 16.08 3.86 10.83
N ASN A 193 16.16 5.14 11.15
CA ASN A 193 16.56 5.60 12.48
C ASN A 193 15.55 5.18 13.55
N LYS A 194 14.24 5.27 13.25
CA LYS A 194 13.20 4.79 14.17
C LYS A 194 13.26 3.28 14.34
N MET A 195 13.46 2.51 13.27
CA MET A 195 13.62 1.06 13.34
C MET A 195 14.80 0.66 14.22
N LYS A 196 15.94 1.37 14.12
CA LYS A 196 17.10 1.17 15.02
C LYS A 196 16.74 1.45 16.48
N GLN A 197 16.03 2.55 16.75
CA GLN A 197 15.61 2.91 18.11
C GLN A 197 14.65 1.90 18.73
N GLN A 198 13.76 1.31 17.93
CA GLN A 198 12.81 0.28 18.38
C GLN A 198 13.41 -1.12 18.44
N GLY A 199 14.67 -1.30 18.03
CA GLY A 199 15.35 -2.60 18.11
C GLY A 199 14.83 -3.60 17.08
N TYR A 200 14.55 -3.16 15.85
CA TYR A 200 14.20 -4.05 14.76
C TYR A 200 15.30 -5.10 14.53
N PRO A 201 14.94 -6.35 14.15
CA PRO A 201 15.93 -7.37 13.83
C PRO A 201 16.91 -6.89 12.75
N PRO A 202 18.20 -7.30 12.80
CA PRO A 202 19.20 -6.90 11.81
C PRO A 202 18.76 -7.15 10.36
N LEU A 203 18.14 -8.30 10.08
CA LEU A 203 17.65 -8.64 8.75
C LEU A 203 16.59 -7.65 8.22
N CYS A 204 15.79 -7.05 9.10
CA CYS A 204 14.79 -6.05 8.74
C CYS A 204 15.44 -4.69 8.45
N LEU A 205 16.47 -4.33 9.21
CA LEU A 205 17.26 -3.12 8.96
C LEU A 205 18.05 -3.25 7.65
N ASP A 206 18.68 -4.40 7.42
CA ASP A 206 19.45 -4.70 6.21
C ASP A 206 18.58 -4.61 4.95
N TYR A 207 17.32 -5.04 5.03
CA TYR A 207 16.36 -4.88 3.93
C TYR A 207 16.21 -3.42 3.47
N TYR A 208 16.12 -2.47 4.40
CA TYR A 208 16.03 -1.04 4.06
C TYR A 208 17.38 -0.45 3.65
N LEU A 209 18.47 -0.84 4.31
CA LEU A 209 19.81 -0.31 4.06
C LEU A 209 20.37 -0.74 2.69
N GLN A 210 20.05 -1.95 2.22
CA GLN A 210 20.56 -2.50 0.95
C GLN A 210 19.71 -2.13 -0.26
N LYS A 211 18.48 -1.63 -0.06
CA LYS A 211 17.63 -1.22 -1.17
C LYS A 211 18.12 0.05 -1.83
N LYS A 212 17.94 0.10 -3.15
CA LYS A 212 18.27 1.28 -3.95
C LYS A 212 17.43 2.48 -3.52
N ARG A 213 18.03 3.65 -3.66
CA ARG A 213 17.41 4.96 -3.50
C ARG A 213 17.60 5.74 -4.80
N VAL A 214 16.68 6.66 -5.11
CA VAL A 214 16.87 7.67 -6.17
C VAL A 214 17.75 8.79 -5.66
#